data_AF-A0A0M3IA79-F1
#
_entry.id   AF-A0A0M3IA79-F1
#
_cell.length_a   1.000
_cell.length_b   1.000
_cell.length_c   1.000
_cell.angle_alpha   90.00
_cell.angle_beta   90.00
_cell.angle_gamma   90.00
#
_symmetry.space_group_name_H-M   'P 1'
#
loop_
_entity.id
_entity.type
_entity.pdbx_description
1 polymer ?
#
loop_
_entity_poly.entity_id
_entity_poly.type
_entity_poly.pdbx_seq_one_letter_code
_entity_poly.pdbx_strand_id
1 'polypeptide(L)'
;LSKCHTLLILLYLRYLKIGFERALRASKADVVVFLGDLMNEGIQMSKAEFNLSLTRFESIFHMPTSTQKIYVSGDNDVGGEHERVIPYLVGRFSRHFITTFDAATLGLQALNFVHVNAFNGATEVLWNSSSSLTVVFSHLPIVKFRSLLQQVRQMLNPILIFSAHEHVANFYEEDRYKSEGYKSISLLESGSIVKTVSDGFKLIEFQTATCSYRMGVPDMAYGMVSFFNSSSTIQRSFEVRYTALWLPRRFPQLKAYVVIVVVSLFVLLKVSPLGHRLLCCKSFFKHDSAFPS
;
A
#
# COMPACT_ATOMS: atom_id res chain seq x y z
N LEU A 1 30.46 -1.89 -3.54
CA LEU A 1 29.22 -1.38 -2.88
C LEU A 1 28.08 -1.10 -3.87
N SER A 2 28.31 -0.49 -5.04
CA SER A 2 27.25 -0.19 -6.05
C SER A 2 26.46 -1.42 -6.56
N LYS A 3 27.12 -2.52 -6.96
CA LYS A 3 26.44 -3.69 -7.56
C LYS A 3 25.48 -4.45 -6.62
N CYS A 4 25.83 -4.59 -5.33
CA CYS A 4 24.93 -5.22 -4.34
C CYS A 4 23.67 -4.39 -4.11
N HIS A 5 23.81 -3.07 -4.10
CA HIS A 5 22.68 -2.16 -3.95
C HIS A 5 21.72 -2.27 -5.13
N THR A 6 22.25 -2.34 -6.36
CA THR A 6 21.45 -2.57 -7.58
C THR A 6 20.69 -3.90 -7.55
N LEU A 7 21.33 -4.99 -7.10
CA LEU A 7 20.68 -6.30 -7.06
C LEU A 7 19.50 -6.35 -6.06
N LEU A 8 19.67 -5.75 -4.87
CA LEU A 8 18.61 -5.67 -3.87
C LEU A 8 17.42 -4.85 -4.38
N ILE A 9 17.69 -3.74 -5.07
CA ILE A 9 16.67 -2.92 -5.73
C ILE A 9 15.94 -3.73 -6.80
N LEU A 10 16.64 -4.47 -7.66
CA LEU A 10 16.01 -5.30 -8.71
C LEU A 10 15.11 -6.40 -8.12
N LEU A 11 15.57 -7.09 -7.07
CA LEU A 11 14.75 -8.09 -6.38
C LEU A 11 13.50 -7.46 -5.76
N TYR A 12 13.62 -6.23 -5.25
CA TYR A 12 12.51 -5.46 -4.71
C TYR A 12 11.48 -5.11 -5.79
N LEU A 13 11.90 -4.48 -6.88
CA LEU A 13 11.03 -4.11 -7.99
C LEU A 13 10.31 -5.34 -8.57
N ARG A 14 11.05 -6.45 -8.70
CA ARG A 14 10.48 -7.72 -9.19
C ARG A 14 9.41 -8.28 -8.24
N TYR A 15 9.62 -8.22 -6.93
CA TYR A 15 8.61 -8.69 -5.98
C TYR A 15 7.33 -7.87 -6.11
N LEU A 16 7.43 -6.54 -6.12
CA LEU A 16 6.25 -5.67 -6.22
C LEU A 16 5.48 -5.94 -7.50
N LYS A 17 6.21 -5.99 -8.63
CA LYS A 17 5.62 -6.25 -9.93
C LYS A 17 4.88 -7.59 -9.97
N ILE A 18 5.51 -8.68 -9.53
CA ILE A 18 4.87 -10.00 -9.50
C ILE A 18 3.69 -10.03 -8.54
N GLY A 19 3.81 -9.38 -7.38
CA GLY A 19 2.73 -9.28 -6.40
C GLY A 19 1.51 -8.57 -6.98
N PHE A 20 1.74 -7.42 -7.62
CA PHE A 20 0.69 -6.64 -8.27
C PHE A 20 0.05 -7.40 -9.43
N GLU A 21 0.84 -7.98 -10.33
CA GLU A 21 0.34 -8.78 -11.46
C GLU A 21 -0.54 -9.95 -10.99
N ARG A 22 -0.16 -10.61 -9.89
CA ARG A 22 -0.96 -11.69 -9.28
C ARG A 22 -2.25 -11.15 -8.67
N ALA A 23 -2.18 -10.05 -7.93
CA ALA A 23 -3.36 -9.43 -7.34
C ALA A 23 -4.35 -9.00 -8.44
N LEU A 24 -3.88 -8.31 -9.48
CA LEU A 24 -4.69 -7.87 -10.61
C LEU A 24 -5.34 -9.04 -11.36
N ARG A 25 -4.60 -10.14 -11.58
CA ARG A 25 -5.13 -11.35 -12.21
C ARG A 25 -6.17 -12.06 -11.35
N ALA A 26 -5.92 -12.15 -10.04
CA ALA A 26 -6.82 -12.82 -9.11
C ALA A 26 -8.12 -12.03 -8.91
N SER A 27 -8.03 -10.70 -8.83
CA SER A 27 -9.20 -9.83 -8.63
C SER A 27 -9.98 -9.56 -9.91
N LYS A 28 -9.33 -9.65 -11.08
CA LYS A 28 -9.87 -9.19 -12.37
C LYS A 28 -10.42 -7.76 -12.27
N ALA A 29 -9.65 -6.88 -11.61
CA ALA A 29 -10.13 -5.55 -11.22
C ALA A 29 -10.57 -4.69 -12.41
N ASP A 30 -11.76 -4.11 -12.30
CA ASP A 30 -12.26 -3.06 -13.20
C ASP A 30 -11.59 -1.71 -12.93
N VAL A 31 -11.25 -1.46 -11.66
CA VAL A 31 -10.60 -0.23 -11.18
C VAL A 31 -9.45 -0.57 -10.26
N VAL A 32 -8.31 0.12 -10.42
CA VAL A 32 -7.22 0.12 -9.46
C VAL A 32 -7.17 1.47 -8.74
N VAL A 33 -7.23 1.43 -7.41
CA VAL A 33 -7.15 2.62 -6.56
C VAL A 33 -5.80 2.66 -5.87
N PHE A 34 -5.07 3.75 -6.07
CA PHE A 34 -3.83 4.04 -5.39
C PHE A 34 -4.08 5.06 -4.28
N LEU A 35 -3.96 4.62 -3.02
CA LEU A 35 -4.31 5.41 -1.83
C LEU A 35 -3.14 6.26 -1.30
N GLY A 36 -2.29 6.81 -2.16
CA GLY A 36 -1.17 7.66 -1.78
C GLY A 36 0.18 6.96 -1.63
N ASP A 37 1.20 7.78 -1.37
CA ASP A 37 2.62 7.42 -1.26
C ASP A 37 3.15 6.68 -2.48
N LEU A 38 2.86 7.24 -3.66
CA LEU A 38 3.27 6.67 -4.94
C LEU A 38 4.75 6.90 -5.20
N MET A 39 5.27 8.02 -4.70
CA MET A 39 6.66 8.38 -4.77
C MET A 39 7.36 8.15 -3.43
N ASN A 40 8.57 7.61 -3.48
CA ASN A 40 9.44 7.57 -2.30
C ASN A 40 10.08 8.95 -2.12
N GLU A 41 9.84 9.65 -1.01
CA GLU A 41 10.49 10.96 -0.74
C GLU A 41 10.19 12.02 -1.82
N GLY A 42 8.99 11.96 -2.42
CA GLY A 42 8.61 12.81 -3.54
C GLY A 42 8.81 14.30 -3.25
N ILE A 43 8.66 14.73 -1.99
CA ILE A 43 8.85 16.11 -1.55
C ILE A 43 10.26 16.64 -1.88
N GLN A 44 11.30 15.82 -1.70
CA GLN A 44 12.70 16.25 -1.80
C GLN A 44 13.32 15.93 -3.18
N MET A 45 12.59 15.22 -4.04
CA MET A 45 13.11 14.77 -5.34
C MET A 45 13.37 15.93 -6.33
N SER A 46 14.54 15.88 -6.96
CA SER A 46 14.80 16.61 -8.19
C SER A 46 13.89 16.13 -9.34
N LYS A 47 13.78 16.91 -10.41
CA LYS A 47 12.99 16.53 -11.60
C LYS A 47 13.48 15.20 -12.22
N ALA A 48 14.79 14.96 -12.23
CA ALA A 48 15.37 13.75 -12.79
C ALA A 48 15.04 12.51 -11.94
N GLU A 49 15.12 12.63 -10.61
CA GLU A 49 14.76 11.56 -9.68
C GLU A 49 13.26 11.26 -9.71
N PHE A 50 12.44 12.31 -9.83
CA PHE A 50 11.01 12.16 -10.02
C PHE A 50 10.68 11.38 -11.30
N ASN A 51 11.27 11.76 -12.44
CA ASN A 51 11.03 11.07 -13.71
C ASN A 51 11.44 9.59 -13.64
N LEU A 52 12.61 9.31 -13.04
CA LEU A 52 13.07 7.94 -12.85
C LEU A 52 12.12 7.14 -11.94
N SER A 53 11.61 7.77 -10.88
CA SER A 53 10.66 7.15 -9.96
C SER A 53 9.30 6.89 -10.62
N LEU A 54 8.83 7.82 -11.45
CA LEU A 54 7.61 7.65 -12.25
C LEU A 54 7.73 6.47 -13.22
N THR A 55 8.82 6.39 -13.99
CA THR A 55 9.06 5.24 -14.89
C THR A 55 9.11 3.91 -14.14
N ARG A 56 9.69 3.89 -12.93
CA ARG A 56 9.69 2.69 -12.08
C ARG A 56 8.28 2.34 -11.60
N PHE A 57 7.51 3.32 -11.15
CA PHE A 57 6.13 3.15 -10.72
C PHE A 57 5.29 2.53 -11.85
N GLU A 58 5.33 3.11 -13.05
CA GLU A 58 4.62 2.62 -14.23
C GLU A 58 5.05 1.20 -14.63
N SER A 59 6.34 0.89 -14.50
CA SER A 59 6.87 -0.46 -14.79
C SER A 59 6.42 -1.52 -13.77
N ILE A 60 6.23 -1.15 -12.50
CA ILE A 60 5.77 -2.07 -11.44
C ILE A 60 4.27 -2.28 -11.56
N PHE A 61 3.53 -1.18 -11.63
CA PHE A 61 2.07 -1.15 -11.59
C PHE A 61 1.45 -1.09 -12.98
N HIS A 62 2.03 -1.84 -13.92
CA HIS A 62 1.51 -1.96 -15.27
C HIS A 62 0.18 -2.71 -15.25
N MET A 63 -0.82 -2.15 -15.93
CA MET A 63 -2.17 -2.71 -16.03
C MET A 63 -2.75 -2.45 -17.43
N PRO A 64 -3.73 -3.25 -17.89
CA PRO A 64 -4.41 -3.02 -19.15
C PRO A 64 -5.01 -1.61 -19.25
N THR A 65 -5.05 -1.05 -20.46
CA THR A 65 -5.65 0.27 -20.70
C THR A 65 -7.15 0.31 -20.41
N SER A 66 -7.82 -0.84 -20.44
CA SER A 66 -9.24 -1.00 -20.07
C SER A 66 -9.49 -0.90 -18.57
N THR A 67 -8.46 -1.07 -17.73
CA THR A 67 -8.59 -0.95 -16.27
C THR A 67 -8.55 0.52 -15.88
N GLN A 68 -9.63 0.99 -15.26
CA GLN A 68 -9.74 2.37 -14.79
C GLN A 68 -8.84 2.59 -13.56
N LYS A 69 -8.50 3.86 -13.30
CA LYS A 69 -7.55 4.20 -12.24
C LYS A 69 -8.07 5.37 -11.41
N ILE A 70 -7.87 5.29 -10.11
CA ILE A 70 -8.02 6.40 -9.17
C ILE A 70 -6.67 6.60 -8.49
N TYR A 71 -6.17 7.83 -8.50
CA TYR A 71 -4.98 8.23 -7.77
C TYR A 71 -5.33 9.23 -6.67
N VAL A 72 -4.95 8.90 -5.45
CA VAL A 72 -4.98 9.76 -4.27
C VAL A 72 -3.56 10.05 -3.86
N SER A 73 -3.27 11.28 -3.42
CA SER A 73 -1.93 11.67 -2.96
C SER A 73 -1.72 11.35 -1.48
N GLY A 74 -0.54 10.82 -1.14
CA GLY A 74 -0.09 10.70 0.25
C GLY A 74 0.83 11.86 0.66
N ASP A 75 1.30 11.83 1.90
CA ASP A 75 2.23 12.83 2.42
C ASP A 75 3.56 12.80 1.66
N ASN A 76 4.08 11.62 1.28
CA ASN A 76 5.32 11.55 0.51
C ASN A 76 5.20 12.13 -0.90
N ASP A 77 3.98 12.30 -1.41
CA ASP A 77 3.72 12.85 -2.74
C ASP A 77 3.61 14.38 -2.74
N VAL A 78 2.92 14.95 -1.74
CA VAL A 78 2.51 16.37 -1.71
C VAL A 78 2.80 17.12 -0.41
N GLY A 79 3.34 16.43 0.59
CA GLY A 79 3.52 16.90 1.96
C GLY A 79 2.26 16.74 2.82
N GLY A 80 2.39 16.98 4.12
CA GLY A 80 1.26 17.00 5.05
C GLY A 80 1.52 16.38 6.43
N GLU A 81 2.58 15.57 6.57
CA GLU A 81 2.92 14.93 7.84
C GLU A 81 3.81 15.82 8.70
N HIS A 82 4.95 16.26 8.15
CA HIS A 82 5.92 17.12 8.86
C HIS A 82 5.94 18.55 8.33
N GLU A 83 5.54 18.72 7.06
CA GLU A 83 5.34 20.01 6.41
C GLU A 83 3.88 20.20 6.04
N ARG A 84 3.51 21.44 5.73
CA ARG A 84 2.22 21.71 5.10
C ARG A 84 2.15 21.07 3.71
N VAL A 85 0.95 20.74 3.24
CA VAL A 85 0.72 20.39 1.84
C VAL A 85 1.27 21.50 0.93
N ILE A 86 2.11 21.13 -0.04
CA ILE A 86 2.86 22.04 -0.91
C ILE A 86 2.13 22.17 -2.26
N PRO A 87 1.59 23.36 -2.63
CA PRO A 87 0.78 23.52 -3.84
C PRO A 87 1.47 23.11 -5.14
N TYR A 88 2.78 23.37 -5.25
CA TYR A 88 3.56 22.95 -6.41
C TYR A 88 3.58 21.42 -6.57
N LEU A 89 3.70 20.67 -5.46
CA LEU A 89 3.73 19.22 -5.49
C LEU A 89 2.35 18.63 -5.80
N VAL A 90 1.29 19.23 -5.27
CA VAL A 90 -0.10 18.90 -5.69
C VAL A 90 -0.25 19.05 -7.20
N GLY A 91 0.19 20.17 -7.76
CA GLY A 91 0.16 20.38 -9.22
C GLY A 91 1.03 19.40 -10.00
N ARG A 92 2.17 18.95 -9.46
CA ARG A 92 3.02 17.91 -10.07
C ARG A 92 2.33 16.55 -10.04
N PHE A 93 1.71 16.19 -8.92
CA PHE A 93 0.96 14.94 -8.75
C PHE A 93 -0.18 14.86 -9.77
N SER A 94 -1.06 15.87 -9.80
CA SER A 94 -2.23 15.89 -10.71
C SER A 94 -1.85 15.89 -12.20
N ARG A 95 -0.65 16.33 -12.58
CA ARG A 95 -0.18 16.28 -13.98
C ARG A 95 0.30 14.91 -14.42
N HIS A 96 0.66 14.03 -13.49
CA HIS A 96 1.32 12.76 -13.80
C HIS A 96 0.50 11.54 -13.40
N PHE A 97 -0.37 11.68 -12.40
CA PHE A 97 -1.26 10.63 -11.93
C PHE A 97 -2.71 10.97 -12.31
N ILE A 98 -3.05 10.69 -13.57
CA ILE A 98 -4.36 11.00 -14.14
C ILE A 98 -5.37 9.91 -13.77
N THR A 99 -6.41 10.28 -13.02
CA THR A 99 -7.57 9.45 -12.72
C THR A 99 -8.46 9.31 -13.97
N THR A 100 -8.89 8.09 -14.29
CA THR A 100 -9.72 7.77 -15.48
C THR A 100 -11.02 7.05 -15.08
N PHE A 101 -11.56 7.39 -13.92
CA PHE A 101 -12.66 6.68 -13.28
C PHE A 101 -14.03 7.14 -13.78
N ASP A 102 -14.87 6.18 -14.14
CA ASP A 102 -16.26 6.34 -14.57
C ASP A 102 -17.13 5.30 -13.84
N ALA A 103 -17.83 5.75 -12.80
CA ALA A 103 -18.66 4.88 -11.98
C ALA A 103 -19.89 4.35 -12.72
N ALA A 104 -20.38 5.03 -13.77
CA ALA A 104 -21.57 4.59 -14.50
C ALA A 104 -21.32 3.33 -15.31
N THR A 105 -20.13 3.21 -15.92
CA THR A 105 -19.74 1.99 -16.64
C THR A 105 -19.64 0.75 -15.74
N LEU A 106 -19.61 0.94 -14.41
CA LEU A 106 -19.43 -0.10 -13.41
C LEU A 106 -20.72 -0.42 -12.63
N GLY A 107 -21.85 0.21 -12.96
CA GLY A 107 -23.09 0.07 -12.19
C GLY A 107 -23.05 0.78 -10.82
N LEU A 108 -22.11 1.71 -10.63
CA LEU A 108 -21.89 2.48 -9.41
C LEU A 108 -22.35 3.94 -9.53
N GLN A 109 -23.14 4.28 -10.57
CA GLN A 109 -23.65 5.63 -10.81
C GLN A 109 -24.52 6.20 -9.69
N ALA A 110 -24.96 5.38 -8.74
CA ALA A 110 -25.74 5.81 -7.58
C ALA A 110 -24.87 6.18 -6.35
N LEU A 111 -23.55 6.22 -6.53
CA LEU A 111 -22.59 6.60 -5.49
C LEU A 111 -21.82 7.85 -5.95
N ASN A 112 -21.54 8.74 -4.99
CA ASN A 112 -20.52 9.78 -5.15
C ASN A 112 -19.17 9.21 -4.72
N PHE A 113 -18.11 9.62 -5.41
CA PHE A 113 -16.74 9.27 -5.05
C PHE A 113 -15.93 10.54 -4.87
N VAL A 114 -15.37 10.71 -3.68
CA VAL A 114 -14.66 11.94 -3.29
C VAL A 114 -13.31 11.57 -2.70
N HIS A 115 -12.26 12.19 -3.19
CA HIS A 115 -10.95 12.18 -2.54
C HIS A 115 -10.91 13.30 -1.50
N VAL A 116 -10.50 12.96 -0.27
CA VAL A 116 -10.23 13.91 0.81
C VAL A 116 -8.74 13.87 1.15
N ASN A 117 -8.04 14.98 0.97
CA ASN A 117 -6.71 15.16 1.52
C ASN A 117 -6.83 15.54 3.00
N ALA A 118 -6.71 14.52 3.86
CA ALA A 118 -6.84 14.65 5.31
C ALA A 118 -5.84 15.63 5.96
N PHE A 119 -4.72 15.94 5.31
CA PHE A 119 -3.68 16.80 5.87
C PHE A 119 -4.02 18.30 5.77
N ASN A 120 -4.89 18.69 4.85
CA ASN A 120 -5.32 20.09 4.68
C ASN A 120 -6.84 20.28 4.49
N GLY A 121 -7.62 19.20 4.52
CA GLY A 121 -9.07 19.22 4.34
C GLY A 121 -9.54 19.45 2.90
N ALA A 122 -8.64 19.52 1.91
CA ALA A 122 -9.03 19.72 0.52
C ALA A 122 -9.80 18.51 -0.01
N THR A 123 -10.81 18.76 -0.84
CA THR A 123 -11.65 17.73 -1.43
C THR A 123 -11.62 17.78 -2.95
N GLU A 124 -11.60 16.63 -3.59
CA GLU A 124 -11.68 16.47 -5.05
C GLU A 124 -12.81 15.49 -5.37
N VAL A 125 -13.77 15.94 -6.19
CA VAL A 125 -14.87 15.09 -6.65
C VAL A 125 -14.36 14.24 -7.81
N LEU A 126 -14.24 12.94 -7.58
CA LEU A 126 -13.79 11.97 -8.60
C LEU A 126 -14.94 11.51 -9.49
N TRP A 127 -16.14 11.41 -8.90
CA TRP A 127 -17.37 11.13 -9.60
C TRP A 127 -18.55 11.68 -8.81
N ASN A 128 -19.46 12.37 -9.51
CA ASN A 128 -20.66 12.93 -8.91
C ASN A 128 -21.91 12.21 -9.44
N SER A 129 -22.83 11.88 -8.54
CA SER A 129 -24.13 11.33 -8.85
C SER A 129 -25.23 12.25 -8.31
N SER A 130 -26.49 11.94 -8.62
CA SER A 130 -27.64 12.58 -7.98
C SER A 130 -28.01 11.98 -6.62
N SER A 131 -27.19 11.06 -6.09
CA SER A 131 -27.44 10.31 -4.85
C SER A 131 -26.81 11.01 -3.63
N SER A 132 -27.27 10.68 -2.42
CA SER A 132 -26.67 11.09 -1.14
C SER A 132 -25.52 10.17 -0.69
N LEU A 133 -25.37 8.99 -1.32
CA LEU A 133 -24.42 7.97 -0.88
C LEU A 133 -22.99 8.29 -1.32
N THR A 134 -22.12 8.63 -0.37
CA THR A 134 -20.74 9.06 -0.66
C THR A 134 -19.70 8.05 -0.18
N VAL A 135 -18.84 7.62 -1.10
CA VAL A 135 -17.61 6.87 -0.85
C VAL A 135 -16.44 7.85 -0.83
N VAL A 136 -15.62 7.78 0.22
CA VAL A 136 -14.45 8.64 0.39
C VAL A 136 -13.15 7.85 0.25
N PHE A 137 -12.18 8.42 -0.44
CA PHE A 137 -10.81 7.96 -0.46
C PHE A 137 -9.92 8.97 0.28
N SER A 138 -9.06 8.48 1.16
CA SER A 138 -8.09 9.30 1.89
C SER A 138 -6.78 8.52 2.00
N HIS A 139 -5.63 9.20 2.05
CA HIS A 139 -4.40 8.51 2.42
C HIS A 139 -4.39 8.20 3.92
N LEU A 140 -4.67 9.20 4.76
CA LEU A 140 -4.73 9.06 6.21
C LEU A 140 -6.05 8.40 6.65
N PRO A 141 -6.05 7.47 7.62
CA PRO A 141 -7.27 6.94 8.20
C PRO A 141 -8.10 8.03 8.86
N ILE A 142 -9.41 8.13 8.59
CA ILE A 142 -10.22 9.27 9.05
C ILE A 142 -10.89 8.96 10.39
N VAL A 143 -11.47 7.78 10.55
CA VAL A 143 -12.26 7.38 11.73
C VAL A 143 -11.44 7.49 13.03
N LYS A 144 -10.11 7.35 12.94
CA LYS A 144 -9.21 7.47 14.08
C LYS A 144 -9.08 8.90 14.63
N PHE A 145 -9.34 9.92 13.81
CA PHE A 145 -9.18 11.33 14.19
C PHE A 145 -10.53 12.03 14.28
N ARG A 146 -11.06 12.17 15.50
CA ARG A 146 -12.43 12.66 15.76
C ARG A 146 -12.76 14.01 15.10
N SER A 147 -11.83 14.96 15.14
CA SER A 147 -12.03 16.30 14.55
C SER A 147 -12.13 16.21 13.02
N LEU A 148 -11.22 15.49 12.38
CA LEU A 148 -11.24 15.24 10.93
C LEU A 148 -12.49 14.47 10.53
N LEU A 149 -12.85 13.42 11.26
CA LEU A 149 -14.07 12.65 11.04
C LEU A 149 -15.31 13.55 11.09
N GLN A 150 -15.41 14.45 12.08
CA GLN A 150 -16.53 15.38 12.20
C GLN A 150 -16.61 16.35 11.00
N GLN A 151 -15.47 16.90 10.57
CA GLN A 151 -15.40 17.77 9.40
C GLN A 151 -15.84 17.03 8.13
N VAL A 152 -15.29 15.84 7.87
CA VAL A 152 -15.64 15.02 6.70
C VAL A 152 -17.11 14.60 6.74
N ARG A 153 -17.67 14.30 7.92
CA ARG A 153 -19.09 14.00 8.10
C ARG A 153 -19.98 15.19 7.76
N GLN A 154 -19.63 16.40 8.22
CA GLN A 154 -20.40 17.61 7.93
C GLN A 154 -20.38 17.95 6.44
N MET A 155 -19.24 17.73 5.76
CA MET A 155 -19.10 18.06 4.35
C MET A 155 -19.72 17.01 3.42
N LEU A 156 -19.52 15.73 3.70
CA LEU A 156 -19.75 14.66 2.70
C LEU A 156 -20.70 13.56 3.17
N ASN A 157 -20.99 13.49 4.48
CA ASN A 157 -21.76 12.42 5.10
C ASN A 157 -21.42 11.01 4.57
N PRO A 158 -20.14 10.58 4.58
CA PRO A 158 -19.72 9.38 3.87
C PRO A 158 -20.34 8.11 4.46
N ILE A 159 -20.61 7.11 3.63
CA ILE A 159 -21.07 5.78 4.07
C ILE A 159 -19.92 4.76 4.16
N LEU A 160 -18.83 5.04 3.44
CA LEU A 160 -17.70 4.16 3.26
C LEU A 160 -16.44 4.98 3.03
N ILE A 161 -15.36 4.63 3.71
CA ILE A 161 -14.04 5.25 3.55
C ILE A 161 -13.02 4.16 3.19
N PHE A 162 -12.13 4.47 2.25
CA PHE A 162 -10.92 3.69 2.00
C PHE A 162 -9.69 4.52 2.38
N SER A 163 -8.79 3.93 3.17
CA SER A 163 -7.60 4.61 3.70
C SER A 163 -6.34 3.74 3.71
N ALA A 164 -5.19 4.35 4.04
CA ALA A 164 -3.88 3.70 4.07
C ALA A 164 -2.96 4.31 5.16
N HIS A 165 -1.78 4.81 4.76
CA HIS A 165 -0.74 5.49 5.55
C HIS A 165 -0.03 4.66 6.62
N GLU A 166 -0.74 4.00 7.54
CA GLU A 166 -0.10 3.36 8.71
C GLU A 166 0.46 1.95 8.44
N HIS A 167 0.47 1.53 7.17
CA HIS A 167 1.00 0.25 6.68
C HIS A 167 0.34 -1.01 7.24
N VAL A 168 -0.79 -0.88 7.95
CA VAL A 168 -1.57 -1.98 8.52
C VAL A 168 -2.91 -2.12 7.79
N ALA A 169 -3.49 -3.31 7.83
CA ALA A 169 -4.82 -3.55 7.27
C ALA A 169 -5.85 -3.70 8.40
N ASN A 170 -6.76 -2.75 8.52
CA ASN A 170 -7.80 -2.74 9.55
C ASN A 170 -9.18 -2.44 8.94
N PHE A 171 -10.20 -2.95 9.61
CA PHE A 171 -11.58 -2.57 9.39
C PHE A 171 -12.07 -1.77 10.60
N TYR A 172 -12.67 -0.61 10.33
CA TYR A 172 -13.32 0.22 11.33
C TYR A 172 -14.83 0.31 11.08
N GLU A 173 -15.62 0.28 12.15
CA GLU A 173 -17.06 0.52 12.13
C GLU A 173 -17.41 1.54 13.22
N GLU A 174 -17.96 2.68 12.83
CA GLU A 174 -18.43 3.74 13.73
C GLU A 174 -19.94 3.89 13.63
N ASP A 175 -20.59 4.07 14.78
CA ASP A 175 -22.02 4.35 14.88
C ASP A 175 -22.21 5.84 15.16
N ARG A 176 -22.83 6.54 14.21
CA ARG A 176 -22.91 8.01 14.14
C ARG A 176 -23.50 8.68 15.37
N TYR A 177 -24.32 7.97 16.15
CA TYR A 177 -25.07 8.50 17.28
C TYR A 177 -24.69 7.89 18.62
N LYS A 178 -23.83 6.87 18.63
CA LYS A 178 -23.33 6.30 19.90
C LYS A 178 -22.09 7.06 20.36
N SER A 179 -22.01 7.25 21.68
CA SER A 179 -20.84 7.85 22.32
C SER A 179 -19.63 6.91 22.40
N GLU A 180 -19.81 5.63 22.06
CA GLU A 180 -18.87 4.52 22.30
C GLU A 180 -17.65 4.48 21.36
N GLY A 181 -17.49 5.47 20.46
CA GLY A 181 -16.36 5.51 19.52
C GLY A 181 -16.51 4.53 18.35
N TYR A 182 -15.40 3.97 17.87
CA TYR A 182 -15.38 3.04 16.73
C TYR A 182 -14.92 1.64 17.15
N LYS A 183 -15.47 0.60 16.51
CA LYS A 183 -14.95 -0.77 16.57
C LYS A 183 -13.82 -0.92 15.56
N SER A 184 -12.74 -1.60 15.94
CA SER A 184 -11.62 -1.93 15.06
C SER A 184 -11.42 -3.45 14.99
N ILE A 185 -11.11 -3.97 13.80
CA ILE A 185 -10.79 -5.39 13.56
C ILE A 185 -9.56 -5.46 12.66
N SER A 186 -8.54 -6.22 13.08
CA SER A 186 -7.38 -6.51 12.25
C SER A 186 -7.77 -7.46 11.11
N LEU A 187 -7.47 -7.08 9.87
CA LEU A 187 -7.76 -7.90 8.69
C LEU A 187 -6.75 -9.04 8.51
N LEU A 188 -5.64 -9.01 9.25
CA LEU A 188 -4.68 -10.11 9.29
C LEU A 188 -5.30 -11.36 9.92
N GLU A 189 -6.22 -11.18 10.87
CA GLU A 189 -6.83 -12.25 11.66
C GLU A 189 -8.26 -12.58 11.19
N SER A 190 -8.98 -11.61 10.63
CA SER A 190 -10.42 -11.72 10.38
C SER A 190 -10.81 -12.16 8.96
N GLY A 191 -9.84 -12.33 8.04
CA GLY A 191 -10.13 -12.73 6.66
C GLY A 191 -10.93 -11.69 5.87
N SER A 192 -11.93 -12.14 5.11
CA SER A 192 -12.77 -11.24 4.29
C SER A 192 -13.91 -10.66 5.12
N ILE A 193 -14.16 -9.35 4.97
CA ILE A 193 -15.25 -8.64 5.64
C ILE A 193 -16.34 -8.34 4.61
N VAL A 194 -17.59 -8.63 4.96
CA VAL A 194 -18.78 -8.31 4.16
C VAL A 194 -19.67 -7.37 4.97
N LYS A 195 -20.05 -6.25 4.37
CA LYS A 195 -20.90 -5.23 5.00
C LYS A 195 -21.88 -4.66 3.99
N THR A 196 -23.11 -4.41 4.44
CA THR A 196 -24.07 -3.62 3.68
C THR A 196 -23.87 -2.15 4.02
N VAL A 197 -23.68 -1.32 2.99
CA VAL A 197 -23.63 0.14 3.10
C VAL A 197 -24.88 0.73 2.46
N SER A 198 -25.49 1.69 3.14
CA SER A 198 -26.71 2.37 2.72
C SER A 198 -26.76 3.76 3.37
N ASP A 199 -27.78 4.54 3.02
CA ASP A 199 -28.08 5.77 3.76
C ASP A 199 -28.53 5.35 5.17
N GLY A 200 -27.70 5.60 6.18
CA GLY A 200 -27.85 4.98 7.49
C GLY A 200 -26.83 5.42 8.52
N PHE A 201 -26.93 4.80 9.70
CA PHE A 201 -26.29 5.27 10.92
C PHE A 201 -24.86 4.77 11.13
N LYS A 202 -24.38 3.85 10.29
CA LYS A 202 -23.03 3.31 10.41
C LYS A 202 -22.12 3.83 9.31
N LEU A 203 -20.92 4.23 9.70
CA LEU A 203 -19.80 4.51 8.82
C LEU A 203 -18.83 3.35 8.92
N ILE A 204 -18.36 2.85 7.78
CA ILE A 204 -17.28 1.88 7.75
C ILE A 204 -16.05 2.44 7.05
N GLU A 205 -14.87 2.03 7.52
CA GLU A 205 -13.61 2.37 6.91
C GLU A 205 -12.74 1.12 6.72
N PHE A 206 -12.27 0.90 5.51
CA PHE A 206 -11.27 -0.12 5.20
C PHE A 206 -9.91 0.54 5.00
N GLN A 207 -9.00 0.27 5.93
CA GLN A 207 -7.60 0.64 5.82
C GLN A 207 -6.83 -0.49 5.15
N THR A 208 -6.07 -0.17 4.10
CA THR A 208 -5.24 -1.13 3.38
C THR A 208 -3.79 -1.11 3.86
N ALA A 209 -3.17 -2.28 3.92
CA ALA A 209 -1.76 -2.39 4.23
C ALA A 209 -0.91 -1.85 3.06
N THR A 210 0.34 -1.48 3.36
CA THR A 210 1.29 -1.13 2.31
C THR A 210 1.64 -2.36 1.48
N CYS A 211 2.03 -2.13 0.23
CA CYS A 211 2.73 -3.13 -0.58
C CYS A 211 4.25 -2.88 -0.61
N SER A 212 4.77 -1.83 0.02
CA SER A 212 6.17 -1.41 -0.10
C SER A 212 7.07 -1.92 1.03
N TYR A 213 8.13 -2.64 0.67
CA TYR A 213 9.19 -3.05 1.61
C TYR A 213 9.97 -1.93 2.26
N ARG A 214 10.01 -0.75 1.63
CA ARG A 214 10.75 0.38 2.20
C ARG A 214 10.23 0.69 3.61
N MET A 215 8.95 0.41 3.86
CA MET A 215 8.30 0.66 5.13
C MET A 215 8.70 -0.34 6.23
N GLY A 216 9.50 -1.36 5.91
CA GLY A 216 10.06 -2.27 6.91
C GLY A 216 9.05 -3.21 7.56
N VAL A 217 7.81 -3.27 7.06
CA VAL A 217 6.74 -4.07 7.67
C VAL A 217 6.72 -5.51 7.15
N PRO A 218 6.43 -6.51 8.02
CA PRO A 218 6.45 -7.91 7.64
C PRO A 218 5.25 -8.31 6.79
N ASP A 219 4.10 -7.69 7.04
CA ASP A 219 2.81 -8.03 6.45
C ASP A 219 2.40 -6.94 5.46
N MET A 220 2.43 -7.30 4.17
CA MET A 220 2.02 -6.44 3.06
C MET A 220 0.88 -7.08 2.32
N ALA A 221 -0.02 -6.27 1.76
CA ALA A 221 -1.16 -6.76 1.00
C ALA A 221 -1.56 -5.80 -0.10
N TYR A 222 -2.44 -6.28 -0.97
CA TYR A 222 -3.31 -5.43 -1.78
C TYR A 222 -4.74 -5.57 -1.28
N GLY A 223 -5.48 -4.46 -1.15
CA GLY A 223 -6.91 -4.51 -0.88
C GLY A 223 -7.70 -4.91 -2.13
N MET A 224 -8.58 -5.90 -2.01
CA MET A 224 -9.57 -6.24 -3.02
C MET A 224 -10.95 -5.88 -2.49
N VAL A 225 -11.69 -5.12 -3.29
CA VAL A 225 -13.05 -4.68 -2.97
C VAL A 225 -14.01 -5.14 -4.06
N SER A 226 -15.18 -5.63 -3.66
CA SER A 226 -16.27 -5.92 -4.58
C SER A 226 -17.55 -5.24 -4.09
N PHE A 227 -18.23 -4.55 -5.00
CA PHE A 227 -19.55 -3.96 -4.77
C PHE A 227 -20.60 -4.85 -5.41
N PHE A 228 -21.62 -5.21 -4.66
CA PHE A 228 -22.79 -5.91 -5.15
C PHE A 228 -24.02 -5.04 -4.88
N ASN A 229 -24.76 -4.72 -5.93
CA ASN A 229 -26.00 -3.99 -5.79
C ASN A 229 -27.03 -4.88 -5.09
N SER A 230 -27.59 -4.41 -3.96
CA SER A 230 -28.63 -5.12 -3.26
C SER A 230 -29.99 -4.64 -3.79
N SER A 231 -30.67 -5.52 -4.54
CA SER A 231 -31.98 -5.27 -5.17
C SER A 231 -33.14 -5.24 -4.16
N SER A 232 -33.03 -4.45 -3.09
CA SER A 232 -34.11 -4.18 -2.14
C SER A 232 -34.82 -2.89 -2.51
N THR A 233 -36.11 -3.00 -2.84
CA THR A 233 -36.95 -1.96 -3.49
C THR A 233 -37.22 -0.71 -2.64
N ILE A 234 -36.73 -0.64 -1.40
CA ILE A 234 -37.12 0.40 -0.43
C ILE A 234 -35.93 1.28 0.00
N GLN A 235 -34.69 0.79 -0.07
CA GLN A 235 -33.48 1.57 0.22
C GLN A 235 -32.32 1.16 -0.68
N ARG A 236 -31.69 2.14 -1.35
CA ARG A 236 -30.48 1.91 -2.13
C ARG A 236 -29.36 1.48 -1.19
N SER A 237 -28.84 0.28 -1.40
CA SER A 237 -27.80 -0.31 -0.58
C SER A 237 -26.86 -1.16 -1.43
N PHE A 238 -25.60 -1.22 -1.01
CA PHE A 238 -24.57 -2.03 -1.64
C PHE A 238 -24.01 -2.99 -0.61
N GLU A 239 -23.90 -4.27 -0.95
CA GLU A 239 -23.01 -5.16 -0.22
C GLU A 239 -21.59 -4.87 -0.70
N VAL A 240 -20.71 -4.57 0.25
CA VAL A 240 -19.29 -4.32 0.03
C VAL A 240 -18.52 -5.45 0.69
N ARG A 241 -17.72 -6.14 -0.12
CA ARG A 241 -16.80 -7.17 0.33
C ARG A 241 -15.38 -6.67 0.21
N TYR A 242 -14.65 -6.69 1.32
CA TYR A 242 -13.23 -6.37 1.36
C TYR A 242 -12.42 -7.61 1.73
N THR A 243 -11.33 -7.85 1.01
CA THR A 243 -10.35 -8.89 1.30
C THR A 243 -8.94 -8.34 1.17
N ALA A 244 -8.10 -8.56 2.19
CA ALA A 244 -6.67 -8.30 2.06
C ALA A 244 -5.98 -9.47 1.33
N LEU A 245 -5.43 -9.20 0.15
CA LEU A 245 -4.63 -10.14 -0.62
C LEU A 245 -3.18 -10.11 -0.10
N TRP A 246 -2.93 -10.86 0.96
CA TRP A 246 -1.63 -10.92 1.62
C TRP A 246 -0.52 -11.41 0.69
N LEU A 247 0.58 -10.66 0.66
CA LEU A 247 1.77 -11.02 -0.07
C LEU A 247 2.68 -11.92 0.78
N PRO A 248 3.48 -12.80 0.16
CA PRO A 248 4.39 -13.66 0.90
C PRO A 248 5.37 -12.85 1.74
N ARG A 249 5.49 -13.17 3.04
CA ARG A 249 6.48 -12.57 3.94
C ARG A 249 7.89 -12.77 3.39
N ARG A 250 8.59 -11.68 3.08
CA ARG A 250 9.90 -11.76 2.41
C ARG A 250 11.09 -11.66 3.35
N PHE A 251 10.95 -11.13 4.56
CA PHE A 251 12.07 -11.14 5.50
C PHE A 251 12.60 -12.55 5.79
N PRO A 252 11.77 -13.59 5.97
CA PRO A 252 12.25 -14.98 6.06
C PRO A 252 12.96 -15.44 4.79
N GLN A 253 12.46 -15.07 3.60
CA GLN A 253 13.07 -15.44 2.31
C GLN A 253 14.44 -14.79 2.13
N LEU A 254 14.58 -13.51 2.49
CA LEU A 254 15.86 -12.79 2.45
C LEU A 254 16.87 -13.41 3.43
N LYS A 255 16.45 -13.77 4.64
CA LYS A 255 17.29 -14.51 5.60
C LYS A 255 17.75 -15.85 5.01
N ALA A 256 16.84 -16.60 4.38
CA ALA A 256 17.19 -17.86 3.71
C ALA A 256 18.22 -17.65 2.59
N TYR A 257 18.08 -16.60 1.77
CA TYR A 257 19.07 -16.28 0.73
C TYR A 257 20.45 -15.96 1.32
N VAL A 258 20.53 -15.20 2.41
CA VAL A 258 21.81 -14.93 3.08
C VAL A 258 22.44 -16.23 3.58
N VAL A 259 21.66 -17.11 4.21
CA VAL A 259 22.16 -18.42 4.68
C VAL A 259 22.71 -19.24 3.53
N ILE A 260 21.96 -19.35 2.41
CA ILE A 260 22.41 -20.09 1.22
C ILE A 260 23.73 -19.51 0.69
N VAL A 261 23.83 -18.19 0.54
CA VAL A 261 25.06 -17.54 0.05
C VAL A 261 26.24 -17.80 0.98
N VAL A 262 26.06 -17.69 2.30
CA VAL A 262 27.12 -17.95 3.28
C VAL A 262 27.58 -19.41 3.21
N VAL A 263 26.65 -20.37 3.14
CA VAL A 263 26.97 -21.79 3.00
C VAL A 263 27.69 -22.06 1.67
N SER A 264 27.22 -21.51 0.56
CA SER A 264 27.86 -21.66 -0.75
C SER A 264 29.28 -21.10 -0.75
N LEU A 265 29.49 -19.91 -0.16
CA LEU A 265 30.83 -19.33 -0.01
C LEU A 265 31.74 -20.20 0.86
N PHE A 266 31.23 -20.75 1.96
CA PHE A 266 31.98 -21.65 2.82
C PHE A 266 32.41 -22.93 2.07
N VAL A 267 31.51 -23.53 1.29
CA VAL A 267 31.81 -24.70 0.46
C VAL A 267 32.85 -24.35 -0.61
N LEU A 268 32.71 -23.22 -1.30
CA LEU A 268 33.67 -22.76 -2.31
C LEU A 268 35.06 -22.49 -1.72
N LEU A 269 35.14 -21.93 -0.51
CA LEU A 269 36.40 -21.74 0.21
C LEU A 269 37.03 -23.08 0.59
N LYS A 270 36.25 -24.11 0.93
CA LYS A 270 36.79 -25.45 1.23
C LYS A 270 37.28 -26.19 -0.02
N VAL A 271 36.64 -26.00 -1.16
CA VAL A 271 36.91 -26.77 -2.39
C VAL A 271 37.95 -26.09 -3.30
N SER A 272 38.14 -24.78 -3.17
CA SER A 272 39.11 -24.05 -4.01
C SER A 272 40.57 -24.29 -3.57
N PRO A 273 41.53 -24.42 -4.51
CA PRO A 273 42.95 -24.56 -4.19
C PRO A 273 43.53 -23.36 -3.44
N LEU A 274 42.92 -22.17 -3.58
CA LEU A 274 43.25 -20.96 -2.83
C LEU A 274 42.80 -21.04 -1.36
N GLY A 275 41.63 -21.64 -1.10
CA GLY A 275 41.12 -21.84 0.24
C GLY A 275 41.81 -22.98 1.00
N HIS A 276 42.30 -24.01 0.29
CA HIS A 276 43.24 -24.99 0.86
C HIS A 276 44.54 -24.32 1.36
N ARG A 277 45.09 -23.34 0.62
CA ARG A 277 46.26 -22.56 1.08
C ARG A 277 45.97 -21.69 2.32
N LEU A 278 44.80 -21.04 2.36
CA LEU A 278 44.37 -20.23 3.51
C LEU A 278 44.06 -21.06 4.78
N LEU A 279 43.53 -22.27 4.62
CA LEU A 279 43.25 -23.19 5.72
C LEU A 279 44.52 -23.89 6.24
N CYS A 280 45.47 -24.23 5.36
CA CYS A 280 46.75 -24.83 5.76
C CYS A 280 47.73 -23.86 6.43
N CYS A 281 47.68 -22.54 6.15
CA CYS A 281 48.56 -21.58 6.84
C CYS A 281 48.29 -21.46 8.36
N LYS A 282 47.14 -21.94 8.87
CA LYS A 282 46.87 -21.97 10.32
C LYS A 282 47.47 -23.17 11.06
N SER A 283 48.00 -24.19 10.38
CA SER A 283 48.57 -25.37 11.04
C SER A 283 50.09 -25.32 11.25
N PHE A 284 50.78 -24.24 10.84
CA PHE A 284 52.24 -24.13 10.94
C PHE A 284 52.77 -23.30 12.12
N PHE A 285 51.88 -22.81 13.01
CA PHE A 285 52.27 -22.10 14.24
C PHE A 285 51.75 -22.83 15.48
N LYS A 286 52.13 -24.09 15.67
CA LYS A 286 51.97 -24.77 16.97
C LYS A 286 52.85 -26.02 17.08
N HIS A 287 54.17 -25.83 17.13
CA HIS A 287 55.09 -26.60 17.97
C HIS A 287 56.51 -26.10 17.74
N ASP A 288 57.12 -25.51 18.78
CA ASP A 288 58.46 -25.91 19.26
C ASP A 288 58.91 -24.96 20.37
N SER A 289 58.75 -25.42 21.61
CA SER A 289 59.55 -24.95 22.74
C SER A 289 59.73 -26.14 23.68
N ALA A 290 60.64 -27.03 23.30
CA ALA A 290 61.30 -27.95 24.22
C ALA A 290 62.50 -27.23 24.83
N PHE A 291 62.55 -27.15 26.17
CA PHE A 291 63.76 -26.83 26.93
C PHE A 291 64.29 -28.14 27.53
N PRO A 292 65.59 -28.47 27.38
CA PRO A 292 66.19 -29.58 28.11
C PRO A 292 66.86 -29.10 29.40
N SER A 293 66.76 -29.93 30.43
CA SER A 293 67.72 -30.09 31.53
C SER A 293 68.19 -31.52 31.55
#